data_AF-A0A8C9Q8R2-F1
#
_entry.id   AF-A0A8C9Q8R2-F1
#
_cell.length_a   1.000
_cell.length_b   1.000
_cell.length_c   1.000
_cell.angle_alpha   90.00
_cell.angle_beta   90.00
_cell.angle_gamma   90.00
#
_symmetry.space_group_name_H-M   'P 1'
#
loop_
_entity.id
_entity.type
_entity.pdbx_description
1 polymer ?
#
loop_
_entity_poly.entity_id
_entity_poly.type
_entity_poly.pdbx_seq_one_letter_code
_entity_poly.pdbx_strand_id
1 'polypeptide(L)'
;AVFPLFLFEILLIAWVFKYFFGLFFQVPKSEVIKATKLAIEAGFRHIDSAYVYQVEEEVGLAIRSKIEDGTVKREDIFYTSKLWSTFHKPDLVRPSLEQSLKKLQLDYVDLFLIHFPLPLQSGMSLIPKDEQGKAISEAVDLCDTWEAMEKCKDAGLTKSIGVSNFNCQHLEMILNKPGLKYKPVCNQVSTLRLLSFCSSCAAAGLPLASLSCAWCLCGLEDSADRASVCMGLQDA
;
A
#
# COMPACT_ATOMS: atom_id res chain seq x y z
N ALA A 1 14.68 25.32 -2.17
CA ALA A 1 13.85 24.95 -1.01
C ALA A 1 13.33 23.53 -1.20
N VAL A 2 14.08 22.53 -0.74
CA VAL A 2 13.85 21.08 -1.02
C VAL A 2 13.50 20.32 0.28
N PHE A 3 13.36 21.03 1.40
CA PHE A 3 13.25 20.44 2.73
C PHE A 3 11.84 20.00 3.22
N PRO A 4 10.67 20.36 2.61
CA PRO A 4 9.39 19.88 3.12
C PRO A 4 8.91 18.54 2.53
N LEU A 5 9.51 18.06 1.43
CA LEU A 5 9.10 16.81 0.76
C LEU A 5 9.57 15.55 1.49
N PHE A 6 10.69 15.62 2.23
CA PHE A 6 11.28 14.46 2.90
C PHE A 6 10.58 14.06 4.20
N LEU A 7 9.86 14.99 4.86
CA LEU A 7 9.47 14.78 6.26
C LEU A 7 8.20 13.94 6.44
N PHE A 8 7.37 13.77 5.40
CA PHE A 8 6.10 13.06 5.54
C PHE A 8 6.16 11.56 5.18
N GLU A 9 7.10 11.16 4.33
CA GLU A 9 7.42 9.73 4.14
C GLU A 9 8.10 9.13 5.39
N ILE A 10 8.78 9.95 6.22
CA ILE A 10 9.53 9.47 7.38
C ILE A 10 8.64 8.99 8.53
N LEU A 11 7.39 9.47 8.67
CA LEU A 11 6.50 9.01 9.74
C LEU A 11 5.85 7.64 9.47
N LEU A 12 5.81 7.19 8.20
CA LEU A 12 5.35 5.84 7.82
C LEU A 12 6.49 4.85 7.58
N ILE A 13 7.66 5.33 7.11
CA ILE A 13 8.88 4.51 7.00
C ILE A 13 9.42 4.09 8.38
N ALA A 14 9.13 4.86 9.44
CA ALA A 14 9.42 4.45 10.82
C ALA A 14 8.72 3.13 11.23
N TRP A 15 7.75 2.65 10.46
CA TRP A 15 7.08 1.36 10.70
C TRP A 15 7.72 0.19 9.95
N VAL A 16 8.26 0.42 8.74
CA VAL A 16 8.88 -0.62 7.91
C VAL A 16 10.27 -1.02 8.41
N PHE A 17 11.08 -0.08 8.89
CA PHE A 17 12.40 -0.39 9.48
C PHE A 17 12.32 -1.14 10.83
N LYS A 18 11.15 -1.07 11.47
CA LYS A 18 10.88 -1.52 12.83
C LYS A 18 10.44 -2.99 12.92
N TYR A 19 9.82 -3.50 11.85
CA TYR A 19 9.36 -4.89 11.74
C TYR A 19 10.51 -5.89 11.54
N PHE A 20 11.65 -5.46 10.99
CA PHE A 20 12.83 -6.30 10.80
C PHE A 20 13.72 -6.40 12.06
N PHE A 21 13.62 -5.46 13.02
CA PHE A 21 14.52 -5.35 14.17
C PHE A 21 13.86 -5.52 15.56
N GLY A 22 12.59 -5.92 15.63
CA GLY A 22 11.97 -6.37 16.89
C GLY A 22 11.67 -5.31 17.97
N LEU A 23 11.75 -4.02 17.64
CA LEU A 23 11.46 -2.92 18.57
C LEU A 23 10.05 -2.34 18.35
N PHE A 24 9.06 -2.78 19.13
CA PHE A 24 7.67 -2.31 19.04
C PHE A 24 7.44 -0.92 19.69
N PHE A 25 8.01 0.15 19.16
CA PHE A 25 7.67 1.52 19.62
C PHE A 25 6.36 2.03 19.03
N GLN A 26 5.19 1.72 19.59
CA GLN A 26 3.92 2.31 19.12
C GLN A 26 4.03 3.84 19.12
N VAL A 27 3.81 4.47 17.96
CA VAL A 27 3.70 5.94 17.88
C VAL A 27 2.39 6.30 18.59
N PRO A 28 2.38 7.29 19.50
CA PRO A 28 1.15 7.71 20.15
C PRO A 28 0.09 8.06 19.10
N LYS A 29 -1.12 7.53 19.27
CA LYS A 29 -2.26 7.75 18.37
C LYS A 29 -2.51 9.25 18.09
N SER A 30 -2.31 10.10 19.11
CA SER A 30 -2.40 11.56 18.97
C SER A 30 -1.39 12.17 17.98
N GLU A 31 -0.17 11.62 17.93
CA GLU A 31 0.86 12.09 16.99
C GLU A 31 0.53 11.69 15.55
N VAL A 32 -0.12 10.53 15.34
CA VAL A 32 -0.58 10.12 14.00
C VAL A 32 -1.65 11.09 13.48
N ILE A 33 -2.61 11.47 14.32
CA ILE A 33 -3.64 12.47 13.96
C ILE A 33 -2.97 13.79 13.59
N LYS A 34 -2.10 14.31 14.48
CA LYS A 34 -1.42 15.59 14.30
C LYS A 34 -0.58 15.60 13.03
N ALA A 35 0.23 14.57 12.83
CA ALA A 35 1.03 14.42 11.63
C ALA A 35 0.15 14.45 10.39
N THR A 36 -0.87 13.59 10.32
CA THR A 36 -1.73 13.47 9.14
C THR A 36 -2.38 14.81 8.77
N LYS A 37 -2.86 15.57 9.77
CA LYS A 37 -3.39 16.93 9.54
C LYS A 37 -2.34 17.89 8.97
N LEU A 38 -1.14 17.91 9.56
CA LEU A 38 -0.03 18.75 9.10
C LEU A 38 0.39 18.38 7.67
N ALA A 39 0.34 17.11 7.27
CA ALA A 39 0.56 16.69 5.88
C ALA A 39 -0.42 17.36 4.93
N ILE A 40 -1.71 17.24 5.25
CA ILE A 40 -2.78 17.73 4.39
C ILE A 40 -2.68 19.26 4.25
N GLU A 41 -2.38 19.95 5.36
CA GLU A 41 -2.11 21.40 5.39
C GLU A 41 -0.86 21.77 4.57
N ALA A 42 0.18 20.95 4.60
CA ALA A 42 1.39 21.11 3.80
C ALA A 42 1.21 20.77 2.30
N GLY A 43 0.01 20.34 1.89
CA GLY A 43 -0.32 20.03 0.49
C GLY A 43 -0.20 18.56 0.10
N PHE A 44 0.14 17.66 1.03
CA PHE A 44 0.12 16.23 0.74
C PHE A 44 -1.32 15.76 0.49
N ARG A 45 -1.46 14.90 -0.53
CA ARG A 45 -2.75 14.30 -0.93
C ARG A 45 -2.71 12.78 -0.94
N HIS A 46 -1.53 12.18 -1.07
CA HIS A 46 -1.35 10.74 -0.92
C HIS A 46 -1.02 10.40 0.53
N ILE A 47 -1.86 9.58 1.15
CA ILE A 47 -1.66 9.03 2.49
C ILE A 47 -1.60 7.50 2.37
N ASP A 48 -0.45 6.93 2.71
CA ASP A 48 -0.24 5.48 2.77
C ASP A 48 -0.47 4.97 4.20
N SER A 49 -1.20 3.87 4.35
CA SER A 49 -1.38 3.19 5.63
C SER A 49 -1.52 1.69 5.39
N ALA A 50 -1.82 0.92 6.44
CA ALA A 50 -2.10 -0.50 6.35
C ALA A 50 -2.86 -0.97 7.59
N TYR A 51 -3.65 -2.05 7.44
CA TYR A 51 -4.32 -2.70 8.55
C TYR A 51 -3.38 -2.97 9.73
N VAL A 52 -2.20 -3.53 9.43
CA VAL A 52 -1.23 -3.95 10.44
C VAL A 52 -0.68 -2.77 11.27
N TYR A 53 -0.75 -1.54 10.74
CA TYR A 53 -0.27 -0.35 11.45
C TYR A 53 -1.12 -0.02 12.67
N GLN A 54 -2.37 -0.51 12.72
CA GLN A 54 -3.33 -0.29 13.82
C GLN A 54 -3.57 1.20 14.14
N VAL A 55 -3.53 2.05 13.11
CA VAL A 55 -3.75 3.50 13.22
C VAL A 55 -4.76 4.06 12.22
N GLU A 56 -5.50 3.19 11.52
CA GLU A 56 -6.46 3.60 10.48
C GLU A 56 -7.61 4.46 11.04
N GLU A 57 -7.97 4.29 12.30
CA GLU A 57 -8.98 5.12 12.97
C GLU A 57 -8.50 6.57 13.15
N GLU A 58 -7.25 6.73 13.60
CA GLU A 58 -6.58 8.03 13.77
C GLU A 58 -6.38 8.75 12.43
N VAL A 59 -5.93 8.02 11.41
CA VAL A 59 -5.74 8.57 10.07
C VAL A 59 -7.08 8.99 9.46
N GLY A 60 -8.11 8.15 9.61
CA GLY A 60 -9.47 8.47 9.18
C GLY A 60 -10.01 9.74 9.86
N LEU A 61 -9.85 9.85 11.18
CA LEU A 61 -10.25 11.04 11.94
C LEU A 61 -9.56 12.31 11.42
N ALA A 62 -8.26 12.24 11.15
CA ALA A 62 -7.51 13.37 10.61
C ALA A 62 -8.03 13.79 9.22
N ILE A 63 -8.21 12.83 8.31
CA ILE A 63 -8.73 13.07 6.95
C ILE A 63 -10.13 13.70 7.03
N ARG A 64 -11.06 13.08 7.77
CA ARG A 64 -12.44 13.59 7.91
C ARG A 64 -12.48 14.99 8.50
N SER A 65 -11.67 15.28 9.51
CA SER A 65 -11.62 16.64 10.07
C SER A 65 -11.15 17.69 9.06
N LYS A 66 -10.30 17.31 8.10
CA LYS A 66 -9.83 18.18 7.01
C LYS A 66 -10.79 18.26 5.83
N ILE A 67 -11.72 17.33 5.75
CA ILE A 67 -12.88 17.43 4.87
C ILE A 67 -13.93 18.36 5.49
N GLU A 68 -14.22 18.19 6.78
CA GLU A 68 -15.19 18.97 7.54
C GLU A 68 -14.82 20.46 7.63
N ASP A 69 -13.53 20.78 7.79
CA ASP A 69 -13.06 22.17 7.83
C ASP A 69 -12.88 22.81 6.43
N GLY A 70 -13.14 22.05 5.36
CA GLY A 70 -13.07 22.52 3.98
C GLY A 70 -11.65 22.63 3.40
N THR A 71 -10.61 22.14 4.10
CA THR A 71 -9.22 22.15 3.58
C THR A 71 -9.08 21.29 2.31
N VAL A 72 -9.77 20.15 2.26
CA VAL A 72 -9.78 19.21 1.14
C VAL A 72 -11.16 18.59 0.95
N LYS A 73 -11.44 18.02 -0.21
CA LYS A 73 -12.56 17.11 -0.44
C LYS A 73 -12.09 15.66 -0.37
N ARG A 74 -13.02 14.70 -0.30
CA ARG A 74 -12.67 13.27 -0.31
C ARG A 74 -11.91 12.90 -1.58
N GLU A 75 -12.35 13.41 -2.73
CA GLU A 75 -11.73 13.18 -4.04
C GLU A 75 -10.33 13.80 -4.19
N ASP A 76 -9.95 14.73 -3.31
CA ASP A 76 -8.59 15.29 -3.31
C ASP A 76 -7.59 14.35 -2.62
N ILE A 77 -8.06 13.42 -1.78
CA ILE A 77 -7.20 12.51 -1.01
C ILE A 77 -7.07 11.18 -1.73
N PHE A 78 -5.83 10.75 -1.97
CA PHE A 78 -5.49 9.40 -2.40
C PHE A 78 -5.08 8.59 -1.17
N TYR A 79 -5.97 7.72 -0.68
CA TYR A 79 -5.71 6.89 0.49
C TYR A 79 -5.39 5.44 0.10
N THR A 80 -4.23 4.94 0.55
CA THR A 80 -3.81 3.55 0.37
C THR A 80 -3.96 2.76 1.67
N SER A 81 -4.58 1.59 1.62
CA SER A 81 -4.48 0.56 2.68
C SER A 81 -3.98 -0.77 2.12
N LYS A 82 -3.67 -1.72 2.99
CA LYS A 82 -3.04 -2.99 2.63
C LYS A 82 -3.66 -4.18 3.38
N LEU A 83 -4.01 -5.21 2.62
CA LEU A 83 -4.42 -6.52 3.09
C LEU A 83 -3.28 -7.17 3.86
N TRP A 84 -3.51 -7.47 5.14
CA TRP A 84 -2.51 -8.13 5.97
C TRP A 84 -2.49 -9.65 5.75
N SER A 85 -1.33 -10.26 5.98
CA SER A 85 -1.04 -11.67 5.70
C SER A 85 -1.99 -12.70 6.31
N THR A 86 -2.65 -12.37 7.43
CA THR A 86 -3.61 -13.25 8.11
C THR A 86 -5.01 -13.24 7.47
N PHE A 87 -5.21 -12.50 6.38
CA PHE A 87 -6.48 -12.37 5.67
C PHE A 87 -6.37 -12.77 4.19
N HIS A 88 -5.37 -13.56 3.83
CA HIS A 88 -5.16 -13.99 2.45
C HIS A 88 -6.23 -14.94 1.92
N LYS A 89 -6.95 -15.65 2.81
CA LYS A 89 -8.06 -16.50 2.38
C LYS A 89 -9.11 -15.66 1.65
N PRO A 90 -9.63 -16.10 0.49
CA PRO A 90 -10.54 -15.30 -0.34
C PRO A 90 -11.77 -14.76 0.40
N ASP A 91 -12.33 -15.55 1.32
CA ASP A 91 -13.48 -15.19 2.16
C ASP A 91 -13.17 -14.14 3.23
N LEU A 92 -11.90 -13.92 3.56
CA LEU A 92 -11.44 -12.93 4.54
C LEU A 92 -11.00 -11.60 3.91
N VAL A 93 -10.67 -11.57 2.61
CA VAL A 93 -10.17 -10.36 1.94
C VAL A 93 -11.17 -9.21 2.04
N ARG A 94 -12.42 -9.41 1.62
CA ARG A 94 -13.44 -8.36 1.66
C ARG A 94 -13.77 -7.91 3.11
N PRO A 95 -14.05 -8.82 4.07
CA PRO A 95 -14.27 -8.43 5.46
C PRO A 95 -13.12 -7.61 6.05
N SER A 96 -11.88 -7.91 5.70
CA SER A 96 -10.72 -7.13 6.18
C SER A 96 -10.72 -5.70 5.63
N LEU A 97 -11.05 -5.50 4.35
CA LEU A 97 -11.17 -4.18 3.75
C LEU A 97 -12.36 -3.41 4.36
N GLU A 98 -13.51 -4.05 4.53
CA GLU A 98 -14.68 -3.45 5.19
C GLU A 98 -14.36 -3.02 6.63
N GLN A 99 -13.54 -3.80 7.35
CA GLN A 99 -13.06 -3.42 8.68
C GLN A 99 -12.17 -2.18 8.63
N SER A 100 -11.23 -2.10 7.68
CA SER A 100 -10.41 -0.89 7.47
C SER A 100 -11.27 0.32 7.13
N LEU A 101 -12.21 0.19 6.19
CA LEU A 101 -13.17 1.25 5.82
C LEU A 101 -14.00 1.71 7.02
N LYS A 102 -14.45 0.78 7.87
CA LYS A 102 -15.18 1.11 9.11
C LYS A 102 -14.33 1.93 10.08
N LYS A 103 -13.06 1.55 10.30
CA LYS A 103 -12.13 2.33 11.15
C LYS A 103 -11.90 3.72 10.56
N LEU A 104 -11.70 3.78 9.25
CA LEU A 104 -11.47 5.02 8.50
C LEU A 104 -12.71 5.91 8.40
N GLN A 105 -13.90 5.33 8.57
CA GLN A 105 -15.19 5.93 8.20
C GLN A 105 -15.13 6.57 6.81
N LEU A 106 -14.63 5.82 5.83
CA LEU A 106 -14.60 6.18 4.41
C LEU A 106 -15.42 5.14 3.64
N ASP A 107 -16.03 5.56 2.54
CA ASP A 107 -16.82 4.67 1.68
C ASP A 107 -15.93 3.78 0.79
N TYR A 108 -14.72 4.25 0.48
CA TYR A 108 -13.74 3.53 -0.34
C TYR A 108 -12.30 3.93 -0.01
N VAL A 109 -11.35 3.07 -0.36
CA VAL A 109 -9.90 3.40 -0.44
C VAL A 109 -9.48 3.57 -1.90
N ASP A 110 -8.57 4.48 -2.18
CA ASP A 110 -8.12 4.73 -3.56
C ASP A 110 -7.26 3.58 -4.07
N LEU A 111 -6.47 2.97 -3.19
CA LEU A 111 -5.61 1.84 -3.51
C LEU A 111 -5.62 0.80 -2.38
N PHE A 112 -5.89 -0.46 -2.74
CA PHE A 112 -5.79 -1.59 -1.83
C PHE A 112 -4.70 -2.57 -2.29
N LEU A 113 -3.70 -2.81 -1.45
CA LEU A 113 -2.54 -3.64 -1.79
C LEU A 113 -2.53 -4.97 -1.03
N ILE A 114 -2.06 -6.05 -1.67
CA ILE A 114 -1.56 -7.20 -0.90
C ILE A 114 -0.24 -6.77 -0.22
N HIS A 115 -0.18 -6.75 1.12
CA HIS A 115 0.96 -6.17 1.84
C HIS A 115 2.24 -7.01 1.69
N PHE A 116 2.14 -8.35 1.77
CA PHE A 116 3.25 -9.27 1.56
C PHE A 116 2.76 -10.52 0.82
N PRO A 117 3.57 -11.11 -0.08
CA PRO A 117 3.27 -12.40 -0.72
C PRO A 117 3.53 -13.58 0.22
N LEU A 118 3.08 -13.49 1.47
CA LEU A 118 3.29 -14.50 2.51
C LEU A 118 2.01 -14.66 3.31
N PRO A 119 1.14 -15.63 2.97
CA PRO A 119 -0.03 -15.94 3.77
C PRO A 119 0.38 -16.50 5.15
N LEU A 120 -0.21 -15.94 6.21
CA LEU A 120 -0.05 -16.41 7.59
C LEU A 120 -1.35 -17.04 8.07
N GLN A 121 -1.26 -17.88 9.09
CA GLN A 121 -2.42 -18.52 9.70
C GLN A 121 -3.49 -17.48 10.07
N SER A 122 -4.69 -17.69 9.55
CA SER A 122 -5.83 -16.83 9.81
C SER A 122 -6.17 -16.81 11.31
N GLY A 123 -6.44 -15.62 11.87
CA GLY A 123 -6.79 -15.48 13.29
C GLY A 123 -6.66 -14.05 13.83
N MET A 124 -6.78 -13.92 15.15
CA MET A 124 -6.74 -12.62 15.85
C MET A 124 -5.34 -12.03 15.98
N SER A 125 -4.30 -12.88 16.01
CA SER A 125 -2.91 -12.41 16.10
C SER A 125 -2.44 -11.88 14.76
N LEU A 126 -1.80 -10.70 14.75
CA LEU A 126 -1.16 -10.17 13.54
C LEU A 126 -0.02 -11.06 13.05
N ILE A 127 0.68 -11.72 13.97
CA ILE A 127 1.76 -12.66 13.64
C ILE A 127 1.48 -13.93 14.46
N PRO A 128 0.71 -14.89 13.93
CA PRO A 128 0.50 -16.17 14.59
C PRO A 128 1.85 -16.87 14.73
N LYS A 129 2.15 -17.38 15.94
CA LYS A 129 3.42 -18.04 16.25
C LYS A 129 3.17 -19.41 16.84
N ASP A 130 4.04 -20.36 16.50
CA ASP A 130 4.08 -21.69 17.12
C ASP A 130 4.71 -21.64 18.52
N GLU A 131 4.79 -22.79 19.18
CA GLU A 131 5.38 -22.94 20.51
C GLU A 131 6.86 -22.51 20.56
N GLN A 132 7.55 -22.51 19.42
CA GLN A 132 8.95 -22.10 19.28
C GLN A 132 9.09 -20.61 18.92
N GLY A 133 7.98 -19.88 18.82
CA GLY A 133 7.95 -18.44 18.51
C GLY A 133 8.12 -18.10 17.03
N LYS A 134 8.08 -19.10 16.14
CA LYS A 134 8.19 -18.92 14.69
C LYS A 134 6.82 -18.63 14.08
N ALA A 135 6.77 -17.74 13.08
CA ALA A 135 5.54 -17.39 12.40
C ALA A 135 4.92 -18.61 11.68
N ILE A 136 3.62 -18.81 11.85
CA ILE A 136 2.87 -19.91 11.23
C ILE A 136 2.34 -19.44 9.88
N SER A 137 2.84 -20.04 8.80
CA SER A 137 2.35 -19.80 7.44
C SER A 137 1.12 -20.64 7.14
N GLU A 138 0.27 -20.16 6.24
CA GLU A 138 -0.89 -20.89 5.73
C GLU A 138 -0.75 -21.11 4.22
N ALA A 139 -1.20 -22.27 3.72
CA ALA A 139 -1.17 -22.55 2.28
C ALA A 139 -2.38 -21.87 1.61
N VAL A 140 -2.14 -20.73 0.96
CA VAL A 140 -3.14 -20.00 0.18
C VAL A 140 -2.49 -19.59 -1.14
N ASP A 141 -3.16 -19.87 -2.26
CA ASP A 141 -2.74 -19.38 -3.57
C ASP A 141 -3.01 -17.87 -3.65
N LEU A 142 -1.98 -17.09 -3.98
CA LEU A 142 -2.13 -15.64 -4.13
C LEU A 142 -3.01 -15.27 -5.33
N CYS A 143 -3.19 -16.17 -6.31
CA CYS A 143 -4.16 -15.98 -7.39
C CYS A 143 -5.60 -15.94 -6.86
N ASP A 144 -5.92 -16.78 -5.88
CA ASP A 144 -7.24 -16.80 -5.24
C ASP A 144 -7.44 -15.54 -4.38
N THR A 145 -6.40 -15.12 -3.65
CA THR A 145 -6.39 -13.85 -2.93
C THR A 145 -6.62 -12.68 -3.91
N TRP A 146 -5.95 -12.69 -5.07
CA TRP A 146 -6.08 -11.66 -6.09
C TRP A 146 -7.49 -11.59 -6.67
N GLU A 147 -8.11 -12.74 -6.96
CA GLU A 147 -9.51 -12.76 -7.44
C GLU A 147 -10.47 -12.14 -6.41
N ALA A 148 -10.22 -12.33 -5.12
CA ALA A 148 -11.00 -11.66 -4.07
C ALA A 148 -10.73 -10.14 -4.01
N MET A 149 -9.51 -9.69 -4.31
CA MET A 149 -9.18 -8.26 -4.48
C MET A 149 -9.93 -7.66 -5.68
N GLU A 150 -10.02 -8.39 -6.80
CA GLU A 150 -10.79 -7.98 -7.98
C GLU A 150 -12.27 -7.77 -7.64
N LYS A 151 -12.87 -8.68 -6.84
CA LYS A 151 -14.24 -8.54 -6.33
C LYS A 151 -14.43 -7.32 -5.43
N CYS A 152 -13.43 -6.94 -4.64
CA CYS A 152 -13.47 -5.71 -3.83
C CYS A 152 -13.49 -4.45 -4.71
N LYS A 153 -12.74 -4.44 -5.82
CA LYS A 153 -12.78 -3.36 -6.81
C LYS A 153 -14.12 -3.30 -7.53
N ASP A 154 -14.66 -4.45 -7.96
CA ASP A 154 -15.99 -4.53 -8.58
C ASP A 154 -17.10 -4.01 -7.65
N ALA A 155 -17.00 -4.28 -6.35
CA ALA A 155 -17.92 -3.79 -5.34
C ALA A 155 -17.78 -2.30 -5.03
N GLY A 156 -16.80 -1.60 -5.61
CA GLY A 156 -16.56 -0.17 -5.39
C GLY A 156 -15.89 0.17 -4.05
N LEU A 157 -15.50 -0.83 -3.25
CA LEU A 157 -14.81 -0.64 -1.96
C LEU A 157 -13.38 -0.12 -2.13
N THR A 158 -12.80 -0.34 -3.31
CA THR A 158 -11.52 0.25 -3.70
C THR A 158 -11.52 0.69 -5.16
N LYS A 159 -10.84 1.80 -5.48
CA LYS A 159 -10.72 2.28 -6.86
C LYS A 159 -9.67 1.51 -7.64
N SER A 160 -8.57 1.15 -7.00
CA SER A 160 -7.44 0.43 -7.62
C SER A 160 -6.89 -0.65 -6.70
N ILE A 161 -6.33 -1.71 -7.29
CA ILE A 161 -5.70 -2.80 -6.56
C ILE A 161 -4.26 -3.00 -7.04
N GLY A 162 -3.38 -3.39 -6.12
CA GLY A 162 -1.97 -3.60 -6.39
C GLY A 162 -1.32 -4.56 -5.41
N VAL A 163 0.00 -4.62 -5.44
CA VAL A 163 0.77 -5.51 -4.57
C VAL A 163 1.91 -4.76 -3.88
N SER A 164 2.48 -5.35 -2.85
CA SER A 164 3.63 -4.83 -2.14
C SER A 164 4.59 -5.97 -1.78
N ASN A 165 5.89 -5.72 -1.89
CA ASN A 165 6.95 -6.68 -1.62
C ASN A 165 6.92 -7.94 -2.52
N PHE A 166 6.30 -7.87 -3.70
CA PHE A 166 6.28 -8.98 -4.66
C PHE A 166 7.61 -9.03 -5.43
N ASN A 167 8.13 -10.24 -5.67
CA ASN A 167 9.25 -10.46 -6.58
C ASN A 167 8.72 -10.71 -8.02
N CYS A 168 9.62 -10.89 -8.99
CA CYS A 168 9.22 -11.07 -10.40
C CYS A 168 8.38 -12.33 -10.59
N GLN A 169 8.70 -13.44 -9.91
CA GLN A 169 7.95 -14.69 -9.99
C GLN A 169 6.51 -14.53 -9.46
N HIS A 170 6.33 -13.82 -8.35
CA HIS A 170 4.99 -13.53 -7.81
C HIS A 170 4.19 -12.63 -8.76
N LEU A 171 4.84 -11.65 -9.40
CA LEU A 171 4.18 -10.79 -10.38
C LEU A 171 3.77 -11.57 -11.63
N GLU A 172 4.66 -12.40 -12.17
CA GLU A 172 4.38 -13.27 -13.32
C GLU A 172 3.22 -14.23 -13.02
N MET A 173 3.17 -14.79 -11.82
CA MET A 173 2.07 -15.65 -11.38
C MET A 173 0.72 -14.91 -11.42
N ILE A 174 0.63 -13.69 -10.89
CA ILE A 174 -0.61 -12.90 -10.96
C ILE A 174 -0.93 -12.47 -12.40
N LEU A 175 0.07 -12.01 -13.16
CA LEU A 175 -0.12 -11.52 -14.53
C LEU A 175 -0.54 -12.62 -15.51
N ASN A 176 -0.13 -13.87 -15.25
CA ASN A 176 -0.46 -15.05 -16.07
C ASN A 176 -1.65 -15.86 -15.51
N LYS A 177 -2.29 -15.40 -14.43
CA LYS A 177 -3.48 -16.05 -13.86
C LYS A 177 -4.57 -16.18 -14.94
N PRO A 178 -5.13 -17.37 -15.17
CA PRO A 178 -6.29 -17.54 -16.05
C PRO A 178 -7.47 -16.67 -15.61
N GLY A 179 -8.08 -15.97 -16.56
CA GLY A 179 -9.21 -15.08 -16.28
C GLY A 179 -8.85 -13.85 -15.43
N LEU A 180 -7.60 -13.39 -15.44
CA LEU A 180 -7.21 -12.12 -14.82
C LEU A 180 -8.08 -10.97 -15.36
N LYS A 181 -8.78 -10.28 -14.46
CA LYS A 181 -9.69 -9.18 -14.80
C LYS A 181 -9.01 -7.83 -14.66
N TYR A 182 -8.24 -7.62 -13.59
CA TYR A 182 -7.52 -6.39 -13.32
C TYR A 182 -6.05 -6.67 -13.03
N LYS A 183 -5.17 -6.04 -13.81
CA LYS A 183 -3.73 -6.07 -13.54
C LYS A 183 -3.39 -5.24 -12.29
N PRO A 184 -2.39 -5.62 -11.49
CA PRO A 184 -1.92 -4.79 -10.39
C PRO A 184 -1.44 -3.44 -10.92
N VAL A 185 -1.89 -2.34 -10.32
CA VAL A 185 -1.52 -0.99 -10.79
C VAL A 185 -0.12 -0.57 -10.34
N CYS A 186 0.40 -1.20 -9.28
CA CYS A 186 1.74 -0.96 -8.77
C CYS A 186 2.26 -2.16 -7.97
N ASN A 187 3.58 -2.19 -7.78
CA ASN A 187 4.25 -3.00 -6.77
C ASN A 187 5.02 -2.08 -5.80
N GLN A 188 4.52 -1.89 -4.58
CA GLN A 188 5.18 -1.07 -3.56
C GLN A 188 6.34 -1.85 -2.92
N VAL A 189 7.59 -1.41 -3.16
CA VAL A 189 8.80 -2.12 -2.68
C VAL A 189 9.78 -1.19 -1.95
N SER A 190 10.51 -1.74 -0.97
CA SER A 190 11.55 -0.99 -0.23
C SER A 190 12.70 -0.61 -1.15
N THR A 191 13.22 0.61 -0.98
CA THR A 191 14.36 1.16 -1.73
C THR A 191 15.62 0.30 -1.70
N LEU A 192 15.90 -0.38 -0.59
CA LEU A 192 16.99 -1.36 -0.48
C LEU A 192 16.83 -2.54 -1.46
N ARG A 193 15.61 -2.85 -1.90
CA ARG A 193 15.33 -3.88 -2.91
C ARG A 193 15.24 -3.32 -4.33
N LEU A 194 15.13 -2.01 -4.56
CA LEU A 194 15.04 -1.47 -5.93
C LEU A 194 16.33 -1.62 -6.72
N LEU A 195 17.49 -1.50 -6.07
CA LEU A 195 18.79 -1.59 -6.72
C LEU A 195 19.02 -2.96 -7.39
N SER A 196 18.39 -4.05 -6.91
CA SER A 196 18.47 -5.37 -7.53
C SER A 196 17.29 -5.71 -8.45
N PHE A 197 16.21 -4.94 -8.42
CA PHE A 197 14.93 -5.26 -9.10
C PHE A 197 14.69 -4.48 -10.39
N CYS A 198 15.47 -3.42 -10.63
CA CYS A 198 15.26 -2.45 -11.71
C CYS A 198 15.44 -3.03 -13.15
N SER A 199 16.10 -4.18 -13.32
CA SER A 199 16.33 -4.76 -14.66
C SER A 199 15.16 -5.59 -15.21
N SER A 200 14.29 -6.17 -14.36
CA SER A 200 13.26 -7.13 -14.81
C SER A 200 11.84 -6.56 -14.88
N CYS A 201 11.48 -5.58 -14.05
CA CYS A 201 10.11 -5.03 -14.04
C CYS A 201 9.79 -4.09 -15.20
N ALA A 202 10.79 -3.40 -15.77
CA ALA A 202 10.61 -2.59 -16.96
C ALA A 202 10.10 -3.42 -18.16
N ALA A 203 10.47 -4.71 -18.22
CA ALA A 203 10.00 -5.64 -19.25
C ALA A 203 8.53 -6.04 -19.11
N ALA A 204 7.95 -5.95 -17.90
CA ALA A 204 6.55 -6.30 -17.61
C ALA A 204 5.56 -5.13 -17.72
N GLY A 205 6.05 -3.91 -17.99
CA GLY A 205 5.21 -2.73 -18.20
C GLY A 205 4.45 -2.24 -16.96
N LEU A 206 4.86 -2.63 -15.75
CA LEU A 206 4.23 -2.20 -14.50
C LEU A 206 4.91 -0.93 -13.94
N PRO A 207 4.14 0.06 -13.47
CA PRO A 207 4.68 1.16 -12.69
C PRO A 207 5.31 0.66 -11.37
N LEU A 208 6.60 0.91 -11.18
CA LEU A 208 7.26 0.70 -9.88
C LEU A 208 7.02 1.91 -9.00
N ALA A 209 6.35 1.72 -7.87
CA ALA A 209 6.31 2.71 -6.80
C ALA A 209 7.34 2.28 -5.75
N SER A 210 8.44 3.01 -5.63
CA SER A 210 9.35 2.77 -4.51
C SER A 210 8.77 3.36 -3.25
N LEU A 211 9.15 2.80 -2.10
CA LEU A 211 8.91 3.39 -0.77
C LEU A 211 9.51 4.81 -0.62
N SER A 212 10.24 5.32 -1.61
CA SER A 212 10.80 6.70 -1.65
C SER A 212 10.38 7.51 -2.89
N CYS A 213 9.56 6.95 -3.78
CA CYS A 213 9.15 7.58 -5.03
C CYS A 213 7.69 7.24 -5.25
N ALA A 214 6.83 8.01 -4.58
CA ALA A 214 5.42 8.15 -4.89
C ALA A 214 5.20 8.86 -6.25
N TRP A 215 5.86 8.41 -7.31
CA TRP A 215 5.65 8.92 -8.68
C TRP A 215 5.55 7.77 -9.66
N CYS A 216 4.33 7.23 -9.77
CA CYS A 216 3.87 6.73 -11.05
C CYS A 216 2.33 6.74 -11.08
N LEU A 217 1.75 7.95 -11.14
CA LEU A 217 0.39 8.14 -11.63
C LEU A 217 0.49 8.29 -13.14
N CYS A 218 0.06 7.28 -13.90
CA CYS A 218 -0.24 7.45 -15.33
C CYS A 218 -1.76 7.41 -15.48
N GLY A 219 -2.35 8.58 -15.70
CA GLY A 219 -3.79 8.75 -15.88
C GLY A 219 -4.21 10.21 -16.08
N LEU A 220 -3.39 11.03 -16.73
CA LEU A 220 -3.82 12.28 -17.38
C LEU A 220 -3.12 12.39 -18.74
N GLU A 221 -3.85 12.93 -19.69
CA GLU A 221 -3.76 12.73 -21.14
C GLU A 221 -2.53 13.35 -21.83
N ASP A 222 -2.17 12.68 -22.94
CA ASP A 222 -1.52 13.14 -24.16
C ASP A 222 -0.06 13.69 -24.23
N SER A 223 0.58 13.22 -25.31
CA SER A 223 1.75 13.73 -26.03
C SER A 223 3.18 13.40 -25.55
N ALA A 224 3.81 12.54 -26.36
CA ALA A 224 5.15 12.69 -26.95
C ALA A 224 6.45 12.78 -26.14
N ASP A 225 6.47 12.69 -24.79
CA ASP A 225 7.75 12.77 -24.02
C ASP A 225 8.16 11.48 -23.27
N ARG A 226 7.80 10.31 -23.80
CA ARG A 226 8.16 9.00 -23.19
C ARG A 226 9.63 8.57 -23.32
N ALA A 227 10.51 9.35 -23.93
CA ALA A 227 11.90 8.94 -24.17
C ALA A 227 12.97 9.67 -23.33
N SER A 228 12.62 10.71 -22.55
CA SER A 228 13.63 11.53 -21.86
C SER A 228 13.84 11.24 -20.36
N VAL A 229 13.00 10.43 -19.72
CA VAL A 229 13.04 10.27 -18.24
C VAL A 229 13.75 8.97 -17.79
N CYS A 230 14.10 8.07 -18.72
CA CYS A 230 14.85 6.84 -18.42
C CYS A 230 16.36 6.88 -18.77
N MET A 231 16.90 7.98 -19.32
CA MET A 231 18.33 8.12 -19.65
C MET A 231 18.96 9.40 -19.04
N GLY A 232 18.78 9.60 -17.74
CA GLY A 232 19.32 10.77 -17.02
C GLY A 232 20.41 10.45 -15.98
N LEU A 233 20.99 9.24 -15.97
CA LEU A 233 22.10 8.87 -15.08
C LEU A 233 23.19 8.06 -15.80
N GLN A 234 23.44 8.40 -17.07
CA GLN A 234 24.76 8.21 -17.66
C GLN A 234 25.34 9.61 -17.84
N ASP A 235 26.54 9.80 -17.30
CA ASP A 235 27.39 11.00 -17.31
C ASP A 235 27.21 12.01 -16.17
N ALA A 236 27.77 11.65 -15.00
CA ALA A 236 28.76 12.44 -14.23
C ALA A 236 29.32 11.62 -13.06
#